data_AF-A0A1U6GSW6-F1
#
_entry.id   AF-A0A1U6GSW6-F1
#
_cell.length_a   1.000
_cell.length_b   1.000
_cell.length_c   1.000
_cell.angle_alpha   90.00
_cell.angle_beta   90.00
_cell.angle_gamma   90.00
#
_symmetry.space_group_name_H-M   'P 1'
#
loop_
_entity.id
_entity.type
_entity.pdbx_description
1 polymer ?
#
loop_
_entity_poly.entity_id
_entity_poly.type
_entity_poly.pdbx_seq_one_letter_code
_entity_poly.pdbx_strand_id
1 'polypeptide(L)' 'MSERDPAAARFAVIQIVRLLGVAFVVTGILVANGNHALPAWLGHILIAVGLADTFIVPKVLARKWRTPK' A
#
# COMPACT_ATOMS: atom_id res chain seq x y z
N MET A 1 10.31 21.42 23.23
CA MET A 1 9.43 20.69 22.29
C MET A 1 10.04 19.30 22.14
N SER A 2 9.33 18.24 22.56
CA SER A 2 9.83 16.86 22.44
C SER A 2 10.19 16.57 20.98
N GLU A 3 11.44 16.23 20.68
CA GLU A 3 11.85 15.81 19.34
C GLU A 3 10.95 14.64 18.92
N ARG A 4 10.14 14.87 17.89
CA ARG A 4 9.19 13.88 17.41
C ARG A 4 10.01 12.75 16.79
N ASP A 5 10.04 11.60 17.45
CA ASP A 5 10.82 10.44 17.00
C ASP A 5 10.48 10.12 15.53
N PRO A 6 11.44 10.28 14.60
CA PRO A 6 11.20 10.03 13.19
C PRO A 6 10.86 8.55 12.92
N ALA A 7 11.17 7.63 13.83
CA ALA A 7 10.81 6.21 13.69
C ALA A 7 9.30 5.99 13.77
N ALA A 8 8.59 6.70 14.66
CA ALA A 8 7.14 6.61 14.78
C ALA A 8 6.44 7.09 13.51
N ALA A 9 6.90 8.20 12.92
CA ALA A 9 6.37 8.73 11.67
C ALA A 9 6.60 7.75 10.49
N ARG A 10 7.81 7.19 10.39
CA ARG A 10 8.15 6.17 9.38
C ARG A 10 7.28 4.92 9.51
N PHE A 11 7.10 4.42 10.73
CA PHE A 11 6.22 3.29 10.97
C PHE A 11 4.78 3.59 10.57
N ALA A 12 4.25 4.77 10.92
CA ALA A 12 2.91 5.19 10.53
C ALA A 12 2.74 5.21 9.00
N VAL A 13 3.71 5.75 8.26
CA VAL A 13 3.69 5.74 6.78
C VAL A 13 3.65 4.32 6.23
N ILE A 14 4.45 3.40 6.75
CA ILE A 14 4.44 1.98 6.35
C ILE A 14 3.06 1.35 6.57
N GLN A 15 2.42 1.61 7.71
CA GLN A 15 1.08 1.07 7.96
C GLN A 15 0.01 1.68 7.05
N ILE A 16 0.06 3.00 6.82
CA ILE A 16 -0.87 3.68 5.92
C ILE A 16 -0.76 3.11 4.50
N VAL A 17 0.46 2.93 3.99
CA VAL A 17 0.70 2.32 2.67
C VAL A 17 0.10 0.91 2.60
N ARG A 18 0.23 0.10 3.65
CA ARG A 18 -0.38 -1.23 3.70
C ARG A 18 -1.91 -1.16 3.69
N LEU A 19 -2.50 -0.26 4.47
CA LEU A 19 -3.96 -0.09 4.51
C LEU A 19 -4.51 0.37 3.17
N LEU A 20 -3.83 1.31 2.50
CA LEU A 20 -4.19 1.76 1.16
C LEU A 20 -4.04 0.63 0.13
N GLY A 21 -2.98 -0.15 0.22
CA GLY A 21 -2.79 -1.32 -0.64
C GLY A 21 -3.92 -2.34 -0.50
N VAL A 22 -4.34 -2.64 0.74
CA VAL A 22 -5.50 -3.52 0.99
C VAL A 22 -6.78 -2.91 0.43
N ALA A 23 -7.00 -1.60 0.62
CA ALA A 23 -8.15 -0.91 0.05
C ALA A 23 -8.18 -1.04 -1.48
N PHE A 24 -7.04 -0.88 -2.16
CA PHE A 24 -6.93 -1.07 -3.60
C PHE A 24 -7.23 -2.50 -4.03
N VAL A 25 -6.76 -3.51 -3.29
CA VAL A 25 -7.11 -4.92 -3.58
C VAL A 25 -8.62 -5.13 -3.49
N VAL A 26 -9.25 -4.66 -2.41
CA VAL A 26 -10.71 -4.81 -2.22
C VAL A 26 -11.48 -4.09 -3.33
N THR A 27 -11.12 -2.84 -3.64
CA THR A 27 -11.72 -2.09 -4.74
C THR A 27 -11.48 -2.79 -6.08
N GLY A 28 -10.29 -3.34 -6.32
CA GLY A 28 -9.96 -4.04 -7.55
C GLY A 28 -10.74 -5.34 -7.74
N ILE A 29 -11.01 -6.08 -6.65
CA ILE A 29 -11.90 -7.25 -6.68
C ILE A 29 -13.33 -6.82 -7.02
N LEU A 30 -13.82 -5.74 -6.41
CA LEU A 30 -15.13 -5.19 -6.76
C LEU A 30 -15.18 -4.82 -8.25
N VAL A 31 -14.14 -4.16 -8.76
CA VAL A 31 -14.00 -3.77 -10.19
C VAL A 31 -13.91 -4.99 -11.12
N ALA A 32 -13.23 -6.06 -10.71
CA ALA A 32 -13.15 -7.28 -11.51
C ALA A 32 -14.50 -8.02 -11.59
N ASN A 33 -15.37 -7.89 -10.59
CA ASN A 33 -16.68 -8.53 -10.54
C ASN A 33 -17.75 -7.88 -11.45
N GLY A 34 -17.42 -6.79 -12.15
CA GLY A 34 -18.21 -6.30 -13.29
C GLY A 34 -19.55 -5.60 -12.98
N ASN A 35 -19.82 -5.22 -11.73
CA ASN A 35 -21.06 -4.52 -11.35
C ASN A 35 -21.03 -2.98 -11.56
N HIS A 36 -20.19 -2.50 -12.48
CA HIS A 36 -19.96 -1.06 -12.75
C HIS A 36 -19.45 -0.89 -14.19
N ALA A 37 -19.43 0.35 -14.68
CA ALA A 37 -19.06 0.69 -16.06
C ALA A 37 -17.56 0.56 -16.37
N LEU A 38 -16.75 0.08 -15.42
CA LEU A 38 -15.31 -0.04 -15.56
C LEU A 38 -14.93 -1.38 -16.22
N PRO A 39 -13.96 -1.39 -17.14
CA PRO A 39 -13.42 -2.63 -17.69
C PRO A 39 -12.79 -3.54 -16.63
N ALA A 40 -13.08 -4.84 -16.67
CA ALA A 40 -12.58 -5.81 -15.69
C ALA A 40 -11.04 -5.86 -15.57
N TRP A 41 -10.32 -5.61 -16.67
CA TRP A 41 -8.85 -5.59 -16.66
C TRP A 41 -8.26 -4.50 -15.76
N LEU A 42 -8.97 -3.38 -15.58
CA LEU A 42 -8.55 -2.34 -14.62
C LEU A 42 -8.63 -2.85 -13.18
N GLY A 43 -9.61 -3.69 -12.87
CA GLY A 43 -9.73 -4.35 -11.57
C GLY A 43 -8.51 -5.22 -11.27
N HIS A 44 -8.05 -6.01 -12.24
CA HIS A 44 -6.85 -6.83 -12.08
C HIS A 44 -5.57 -5.99 -11.89
N ILE A 45 -5.43 -4.88 -12.61
CA ILE A 45 -4.31 -3.94 -12.39
C ILE A 45 -4.36 -3.37 -10.97
N LEU A 46 -5.55 -2.96 -10.51
CA LEU A 46 -5.71 -2.38 -9.18
C LEU A 46 -5.38 -3.39 -8.07
N ILE A 47 -5.76 -4.65 -8.25
CA ILE A 47 -5.36 -5.76 -7.37
C ILE A 47 -3.83 -5.91 -7.35
N ALA A 48 -3.20 -5.95 -8.52
CA ALA A 48 -1.74 -6.12 -8.61
C ALA A 48 -0.99 -4.97 -7.93
N VAL A 49 -1.44 -3.73 -8.14
CA VAL A 49 -0.88 -2.54 -7.48
C VAL A 49 -1.10 -2.61 -5.97
N GLY A 50 -2.32 -2.91 -5.52
CA GLY A 50 -2.62 -3.02 -4.10
C GLY A 50 -1.81 -4.10 -3.38
N LEU A 51 -1.53 -5.23 -4.04
CA LEU A 51 -0.63 -6.27 -3.52
C LEU A 51 0.81 -5.77 -3.42
N ALA A 52 1.30 -5.06 -4.43
CA ALA A 52 2.63 -4.45 -4.40
C ALA A 52 2.75 -3.43 -3.26
N ASP A 53 1.76 -2.56 -3.06
CA ASP A 53 1.72 -1.59 -1.98
C ASP A 53 1.58 -2.25 -0.60
N THR A 54 0.91 -3.41 -0.51
CA THR A 54 0.75 -4.12 0.77
C THR A 54 2.02 -4.87 1.20
N PHE A 55 2.78 -5.42 0.24
CA PHE A 55 3.86 -6.36 0.54
C PHE A 55 5.26 -5.93 0.09
N ILE A 56 5.36 -5.22 -1.04
CA ILE A 56 6.64 -4.88 -1.68
C ILE A 56 7.09 -3.49 -1.21
N VAL A 57 6.26 -2.47 -1.43
CA VAL A 57 6.58 -1.07 -1.08
C VAL A 57 6.96 -0.90 0.40
N PRO A 58 6.26 -1.51 1.38
CA PRO A 58 6.60 -1.38 2.79
C PRO A 58 7.96 -2.00 3.12
N LYS A 59 8.32 -3.11 2.46
CA LYS A 59 9.65 -3.75 2.60
C LYS A 59 10.76 -2.87 2.03
N VAL A 60 10.49 -2.19 0.90
CA VAL A 60 11.44 -1.26 0.29
C VAL A 60 11.62 -0.02 1.16
N LEU A 61 10.53 0.58 1.66
CA LEU A 61 10.58 1.71 2.59
C LEU A 61 11.34 1.36 3.87
N ALA A 62 11.03 0.21 4.48
CA ALA A 62 11.71 -0.25 5.69
C ALA A 62 13.22 -0.46 5.47
N ARG A 63 13.62 -1.02 4.31
CA ARG A 63 15.04 -1.15 3.92
C ARG A 63 15.70 0.20 3.72
N LYS A 64 15.03 1.13 3.04
CA LYS A 64 15.55 2.48 2.74
C LYS A 64 15.74 3.32 4.01
N TRP A 65 14.90 3.14 5.02
CA TRP A 65 14.99 3.84 6.30
C TRP A 65 15.80 3.12 7.37
N ARG A 66 16.38 1.97 7.04
CA ARG A 66 17.30 1.29 7.92
C ARG A 66 18.58 2.12 7.98
N THR A 67 18.88 2.71 9.13
CA THR A 67 20.17 3.37 9.35
C THR A 67 21.28 2.35 9.09
N PRO A 68 22.25 2.63 8.20
CA PRO A 68 23.38 1.73 8.03
C PRO A 68 24.14 1.64 9.37
N LYS A 69 24.53 0.43 9.75
CA LYS A 69 25.53 0.20 10.80
C LYS A 69 26.90 0.42 10.21
#